data_AF-A0A3B9CT82-F1
#
_entry.id   AF-A0A3B9CT82-F1
#
_cell.length_a   1.000
_cell.length_b   1.000
_cell.length_c   1.000
_cell.angle_alpha   90.00
_cell.angle_beta   90.00
_cell.angle_gamma   90.00
#
_symmetry.space_group_name_H-M   'P 1'
#
loop_
_entity.id
_entity.type
_entity.pdbx_description
1 polymer ?
#
loop_
_entity_poly.entity_id
_entity_poly.type
_entity_poly.pdbx_seq_one_letter_code
_entity_poly.pdbx_strand_id
1 'polypeptide(L)'
;MADQQSRRLIQDQARRADVDLKHKRVRGLLNQVGADAILFQNPANIAWITGGGDLFRGAFEEPASSVFMTSDARLFATNSVDSAQIFEREA
;
A
#
# COMPACT_ATOMS: atom_id res chain seq x y z
N MET A 1 16.55 -2.90 34.91
CA MET A 1 15.27 -2.44 34.33
C MET A 1 15.63 -1.63 33.09
N ALA A 2 15.68 -2.29 31.93
CA ALA A 2 16.10 -1.66 30.69
C ALA A 2 14.93 -0.87 30.11
N ASP A 3 15.24 0.36 29.69
CA ASP A 3 14.34 1.36 29.15
C ASP A 3 13.60 0.80 27.92
N GLN A 4 12.32 0.45 28.11
CA GLN A 4 11.40 0.07 27.05
C GLN A 4 10.89 1.34 26.37
N GLN A 5 11.83 2.14 25.87
CA GLN A 5 11.53 3.33 25.09
C GLN A 5 10.91 2.85 23.78
N SER A 6 9.58 2.91 23.71
CA SER A 6 8.78 2.52 22.56
C SER A 6 9.46 2.99 21.27
N ARG A 7 9.82 2.05 20.39
CA ARG A 7 10.16 2.34 19.00
C ARG A 7 8.91 2.95 18.34
N ARG A 8 8.72 4.26 18.51
CA ARG A 8 7.69 5.00 17.80
C ARG A 8 8.18 5.13 16.37
N LEU A 9 7.46 4.50 15.45
CA LEU A 9 7.64 4.78 14.03
C LEU A 9 7.27 6.26 13.84
N ILE A 10 8.26 7.08 13.46
CA ILE A 10 8.01 8.46 13.06
C ILE A 10 7.40 8.37 11.67
N GLN A 11 6.14 8.77 11.54
CA GLN A 11 5.48 8.78 10.24
C GLN A 11 6.09 9.86 9.35
N ASP A 12 6.65 9.44 8.21
CA ASP A 12 7.11 10.34 7.16
C ASP A 12 5.91 11.11 6.56
N GLN A 13 5.87 12.42 6.83
CA GLN A 13 4.80 13.30 6.38
C GLN A 13 4.81 13.52 4.87
N ALA A 14 5.99 13.50 4.24
CA ALA A 14 6.11 13.66 2.79
C ALA A 14 5.57 12.41 2.08
N ARG A 15 5.95 11.22 2.55
CA ARG A 15 5.39 9.94 2.04
C ARG A 15 3.88 9.89 2.23
N ARG A 16 3.36 10.31 3.40
CA ARG A 16 1.91 10.36 3.64
C ARG A 16 1.19 11.28 2.66
N ALA A 17 1.68 12.51 2.48
CA ALA A 17 1.07 13.49 1.58
C ALA A 17 1.08 13.01 0.12
N ASP A 18 2.15 12.33 -0.30
CA ASP A 18 2.24 11.71 -1.62
C ASP A 18 1.19 10.60 -1.82
N VAL A 19 1.04 9.70 -0.85
CA VAL A 19 0.00 8.65 -0.88
C VAL A 19 -1.40 9.25 -0.94
N ASP A 20 -1.69 10.30 -0.16
CA ASP A 20 -2.99 10.96 -0.15
C ASP A 20 -3.30 11.66 -1.49
N LEU A 21 -2.29 12.30 -2.10
CA LEU A 21 -2.42 12.88 -3.44
C LEU A 21 -2.73 11.81 -4.49
N LYS A 22 -2.07 10.66 -4.42
CA LYS A 22 -2.29 9.54 -5.34
C LYS A 22 -3.67 8.92 -5.16
N HIS A 23 -4.16 8.74 -3.93
CA HIS A 23 -5.54 8.29 -3.68
C HIS A 23 -6.56 9.28 -4.26
N LYS A 24 -6.34 10.59 -4.11
CA LYS A 24 -7.21 11.61 -4.73
C LYS A 24 -7.27 11.46 -6.25
N ARG A 25 -6.15 11.13 -6.91
CA ARG A 25 -6.13 10.88 -8.36
C ARG A 25 -6.92 9.63 -8.73
N VAL A 26 -6.75 8.54 -7.98
CA VAL A 26 -7.51 7.29 -8.20
C VAL A 26 -9.01 7.53 -8.02
N ARG A 27 -9.43 8.30 -7.01
CA ARG A 27 -10.84 8.70 -6.84
C ARG A 27 -11.37 9.45 -8.06
N GLY A 28 -10.58 10.37 -8.62
CA GLY A 28 -10.94 11.08 -9.85
C GLY A 28 -11.13 10.13 -11.04
N LEU A 29 -10.24 9.15 -11.18
CA LEU A 29 -10.36 8.11 -12.21
C LEU A 29 -11.62 7.26 -12.03
N LEU A 30 -11.89 6.77 -10.81
CA LEU A 30 -13.08 5.97 -10.49
C LEU A 30 -14.36 6.71 -10.85
N ASN A 31 -14.46 7.99 -10.49
CA ASN A 31 -15.59 8.83 -10.86
C ASN A 31 -15.73 8.99 -12.39
N GLN A 32 -14.62 9.17 -13.10
CA GLN A 32 -14.62 9.34 -14.56
C GLN A 32 -15.10 8.09 -15.30
N VAL A 33 -14.75 6.90 -14.81
CA VAL A 33 -15.09 5.62 -15.46
C VAL A 33 -16.38 5.00 -14.92
N GLY A 34 -17.00 5.60 -13.90
CA GLY A 34 -18.21 5.08 -13.25
C GLY A 34 -17.98 3.77 -12.50
N ALA A 35 -16.80 3.59 -11.89
CA ALA A 35 -16.45 2.40 -11.12
C ALA A 35 -16.37 2.71 -9.62
N ASP A 36 -16.73 1.74 -8.78
CA ASP A 36 -16.69 1.89 -7.32
C ASP A 36 -15.31 1.59 -6.72
N ALA A 37 -14.49 0.80 -7.42
CA ALA A 37 -13.20 0.34 -6.93
C ALA A 37 -12.22 -0.02 -8.05
N ILE A 38 -10.93 -0.11 -7.68
CA ILE A 38 -9.84 -0.60 -8.51
C ILE A 38 -8.98 -1.60 -7.73
N LEU A 39 -8.48 -2.61 -8.44
CA LEU A 39 -7.51 -3.58 -7.92
C LEU A 39 -6.16 -3.37 -8.62
N PHE A 40 -5.13 -3.01 -7.86
CA PHE A 40 -3.75 -2.93 -8.35
C PHE A 40 -3.04 -4.26 -8.14
N GLN A 41 -2.64 -4.89 -9.25
CA GLN A 41 -1.87 -6.14 -9.24
C GLN A 41 -0.47 -5.97 -9.86
N ASN A 42 -0.27 -4.94 -10.68
CA ASN A 42 1.05 -4.64 -11.25
C ASN A 42 1.98 -4.07 -10.16
N PRO A 43 3.18 -4.64 -9.93
CA PRO A 43 4.12 -4.17 -8.92
C PRO A 43 4.47 -2.69 -9.03
N ALA A 44 4.62 -2.15 -10.24
CA ALA A 44 4.91 -0.73 -10.43
C ALA A 44 3.76 0.17 -9.96
N ASN A 45 2.51 -0.27 -10.14
CA ASN A 45 1.34 0.46 -9.65
C ASN A 45 1.21 0.37 -8.13
N ILE A 46 1.57 -0.78 -7.55
CA ILE A 46 1.60 -0.99 -6.09
C ILE A 46 2.68 -0.10 -5.46
N ALA A 47 3.89 -0.11 -5.99
CA ALA A 47 4.97 0.76 -5.53
C ALA A 47 4.57 2.24 -5.67
N TRP A 48 3.95 2.62 -6.78
CA TRP A 48 3.44 3.97 -6.95
C TRP A 48 2.43 4.33 -5.86
N ILE A 49 1.38 3.54 -5.65
CA ILE A 49 0.28 3.91 -4.73
C ILE A 49 0.66 3.87 -3.24
N THR A 50 1.72 3.13 -2.88
CA THR A 50 2.21 2.98 -1.50
C THR A 50 3.35 3.94 -1.14
N GLY A 51 3.74 4.82 -2.07
CA GLY A 51 4.87 5.74 -1.86
C GLY A 51 6.23 5.03 -1.90
N GLY A 52 6.34 3.95 -2.67
CA GLY A 52 7.59 3.20 -2.90
C GLY A 52 7.66 1.84 -2.21
N GLY A 53 6.56 1.31 -1.66
CA GLY A 53 6.56 0.01 -0.99
C GLY A 53 6.82 -1.14 -1.97
N ASP A 54 7.70 -2.06 -1.59
CA ASP A 54 8.04 -3.24 -2.38
C ASP A 54 7.38 -4.49 -1.79
N LEU A 55 6.31 -4.95 -2.47
CA LEU A 55 5.57 -6.14 -2.08
C LEU A 55 5.96 -7.38 -2.89
N PHE A 56 7.10 -7.33 -3.59
CA PHE A 56 7.58 -8.46 -4.36
C PHE A 56 8.29 -9.48 -3.47
N ARG A 57 8.06 -10.76 -3.74
CA ARG A 57 8.68 -11.87 -3.02
C ARG A 57 9.41 -12.80 -3.98
N GLY A 58 10.64 -12.45 -4.34
CA GLY A 58 11.54 -13.32 -5.10
C GLY A 58 10.98 -13.78 -6.46
N ALA A 59 11.55 -14.86 -7.02
CA ALA A 59 11.36 -15.31 -8.41
C ALA A 59 9.96 -15.86 -8.79
N PHE A 60 8.92 -15.59 -8.00
CA PHE A 60 7.56 -15.99 -8.35
C PHE A 60 6.93 -14.95 -9.28
N GLU A 61 6.43 -15.41 -10.42
CA GLU A 61 5.90 -14.57 -11.51
C GLU A 61 4.54 -13.92 -11.19
N GLU A 62 3.95 -14.22 -10.03
CA GLU A 62 2.66 -13.68 -9.61
C GLU A 62 2.80 -12.69 -8.44
N PRO A 63 2.04 -11.58 -8.45
CA PRO A 63 2.05 -10.62 -7.36
C PRO A 63 1.51 -11.30 -6.09
N ALA A 64 2.39 -11.53 -5.11
CA ALA A 64 2.04 -12.10 -3.81
C ALA A 64 1.03 -11.25 -3.02
N SER A 65 0.79 -10.00 -3.44
CA SER A 65 -0.14 -9.06 -2.83
C SER A 65 -0.72 -8.09 -3.86
N SER A 66 -1.94 -7.63 -3.61
CA SER A 66 -2.64 -6.62 -4.40
C SER A 66 -3.14 -5.50 -3.52
N VAL A 67 -3.39 -4.32 -4.10
CA VAL A 67 -4.03 -3.20 -3.39
C VAL A 67 -5.43 -3.00 -3.94
N PHE A 68 -6.44 -3.23 -3.11
CA PHE A 68 -7.82 -2.91 -3.41
C PHE A 68 -8.13 -1.50 -2.89
N MET A 69 -8.68 -0.64 -3.75
CA MET A 69 -8.94 0.76 -3.43
C MET A 69 -10.34 1.18 -3.85
N THR A 70 -11.04 1.85 -2.95
CA THR A 70 -12.30 2.54 -3.20
C THR A 70 -12.09 4.05 -3.15
N SER A 71 -13.17 4.83 -3.29
CA SER A 71 -13.16 6.27 -3.03
C SER A 71 -12.58 6.64 -1.67
N ASP A 72 -12.79 5.81 -0.65
CA ASP A 72 -12.60 6.20 0.76
C ASP A 72 -11.64 5.30 1.52
N ALA A 73 -11.30 4.13 0.97
CA ALA A 73 -10.47 3.15 1.63
C ALA A 73 -9.40 2.56 0.70
N ARG A 74 -8.34 2.03 1.33
CA ARG A 74 -7.24 1.33 0.69
C ARG A 74 -6.94 0.09 1.53
N LEU A 75 -6.92 -1.09 0.91
CA LEU A 75 -6.72 -2.36 1.57
C LEU A 75 -5.66 -3.16 0.82
N PHE A 76 -4.81 -3.87 1.57
CA PHE A 76 -3.97 -4.91 1.01
C PHE A 76 -4.74 -6.22 0.97
N ALA A 77 -4.80 -6.85 -0.20
CA ALA A 77 -5.23 -8.23 -0.37
C ALA A 77 -3.96 -9.09 -0.49
N THR A 78 -3.67 -9.87 0.54
CA THR A 78 -2.46 -10.68 0.67
C THR A 78 -2.81 -12.01 1.36
N ASN A 79 -1.97 -13.02 1.19
CA ASN A 79 -2.12 -14.24 1.98
C ASN A 79 -1.63 -14.02 3.43
N SER A 80 -2.05 -14.88 4.35
CA SER A 80 -1.71 -14.74 5.77
C SER A 80 -0.20 -14.83 6.03
N VAL A 81 0.52 -15.60 5.22
CA VAL A 81 1.97 -15.84 5.34
C VAL A 81 2.78 -14.60 4.98
N ASP A 82 2.33 -13.83 3.99
CA ASP A 82 3.03 -12.65 3.47
C ASP A 82 2.58 -11.34 4.15
N SER A 83 1.50 -11.38 4.95
CA SER A 83 0.98 -10.21 5.67
C SER A 83 2.01 -9.57 6.61
N ALA A 84 2.85 -10.36 7.27
CA ALA A 84 3.88 -9.87 8.18
C ALA A 84 4.90 -8.98 7.46
N GLN A 85 5.28 -9.30 6.21
CA GLN A 85 6.22 -8.50 5.43
C GLN A 85 5.68 -7.08 5.19
N ILE A 86 4.40 -6.94 4.89
CA ILE A 86 3.76 -5.65 4.62
C ILE A 86 3.80 -4.74 5.86
N PHE A 87 3.51 -5.30 7.04
CA PHE A 87 3.40 -4.50 8.27
C PHE A 87 4.71 -4.34 9.04
N GLU A 88 5.67 -5.25 8.88
CA GLU A 88 6.92 -5.22 9.66
C GLU A 88 8.09 -4.62 8.88
N ARG A 89 8.11 -4.74 7.55
CA ARG A 89 9.25 -4.34 6.71
C ARG A 89 9.04 -3.04 5.93
N GLU A 90 7.80 -2.77 5.51
CA GLU A 90 7.46 -1.62 4.64
C GLU A 90 6.79 -0.44 5.35
N ALA A 91 6.54 -0.58 6.66
CA ALA A 91 5.83 0.38 7.52
C ALA A 91 6.60 1.67 7.83
#